data_AF-A0A9Q4EB52-F1
#
_entry.id   AF-A0A9Q4EB52-F1
#
_cell.length_a   1.000
_cell.length_b   1.000
_cell.length_c   1.000
_cell.angle_alpha   90.00
_cell.angle_beta   90.00
_cell.angle_gamma   90.00
#
_symmetry.space_group_name_H-M   'P 1'
#
loop_
_entity.id
_entity.type
_entity.pdbx_description
1 polymer ?
#
loop_
_entity_poly.entity_id
_entity_poly.type
_entity_poly.pdbx_seq_one_letter_code
_entity_poly.pdbx_strand_id
1 'polypeptide(L)'
;ESGYLYRENKPEGFFYLDHRTTDMKYNIITDAYVTPGNVHDSVPYLDRLDHQIARFGFQVEAVALDSGYLTTPICKGLSDRHIFGVIAHRRYHPARGLFPKWKFQYDSEQDRYICPNKQTLTYSTTDRKGYRSYKSNPEICSSCPLLENCTKSKNHQKVITRHVWEDYKEKIRRNRLSVSGKTLYKKRKEKIER
;
A
#
# COMPACT_ATOMS: atom_id res chain seq x y z
N GLU A 1 26.55 -6.86 9.34
CA GLU A 1 26.21 -6.07 10.54
C GLU A 1 24.79 -6.39 10.97
N SER A 2 24.55 -6.66 12.25
CA SER A 2 23.20 -6.87 12.80
C SER A 2 22.49 -5.54 13.06
N GLY A 3 21.16 -5.54 13.05
CA GLY A 3 20.36 -4.33 13.31
C GLY A 3 19.45 -4.51 14.51
N TYR A 4 19.28 -3.46 15.30
CA TYR A 4 18.37 -3.47 16.45
C TYR A 4 16.91 -3.47 15.97
N LEU A 5 16.17 -4.54 16.27
CA LEU A 5 14.78 -4.73 15.88
C LEU A 5 13.88 -4.44 17.09
N TYR A 6 12.97 -3.48 16.92
CA TYR A 6 11.87 -3.21 17.85
C TYR A 6 10.56 -3.16 17.05
N ARG A 7 9.75 -4.23 17.10
CA ARG A 7 8.44 -4.33 16.43
C ARG A 7 7.44 -5.04 17.34
N GLU A 8 6.20 -4.57 17.37
CA GLU A 8 5.13 -5.25 18.11
C GLU A 8 4.99 -6.72 17.70
N ASN A 9 4.93 -7.62 18.68
CA ASN A 9 4.85 -9.09 18.52
C ASN A 9 6.09 -9.76 17.91
N LYS A 10 7.26 -9.10 17.91
CA LYS A 10 8.54 -9.71 17.55
C LYS A 10 9.53 -9.61 18.73
N PRO A 11 10.52 -10.53 18.82
CA PRO A 11 11.56 -10.43 19.82
C PRO A 11 12.37 -9.14 19.63
N GLU A 12 12.71 -8.50 20.74
CA GLU A 12 13.54 -7.30 20.78
C GLU A 12 15.03 -7.70 20.87
N GLY A 13 15.89 -7.03 20.09
CA GLY A 13 17.32 -7.31 20.09
C GLY A 13 18.00 -7.12 18.74
N PHE A 14 19.23 -7.62 18.61
CA PHE A 14 20.01 -7.55 17.38
C PHE A 14 19.70 -8.75 16.48
N PHE A 15 19.13 -8.48 15.32
CA PHE A 15 18.71 -9.50 14.36
C PHE A 15 19.22 -9.21 12.96
N TYR A 16 19.06 -10.22 12.11
CA TYR A 16 19.15 -10.15 10.67
C TYR A 16 17.79 -10.53 10.08
N LEU A 17 17.43 -9.94 8.96
CA LEU A 17 16.28 -10.33 8.16
C LEU A 17 16.77 -11.00 6.90
N ASP A 18 16.16 -12.13 6.57
CA ASP A 18 16.44 -12.87 5.35
C ASP A 18 15.26 -12.69 4.38
N HIS A 19 15.55 -12.06 3.24
CA HIS A 19 14.60 -11.80 2.16
C HIS A 19 14.78 -12.87 1.11
N ARG A 20 13.79 -13.77 1.00
CA ARG A 20 13.82 -14.88 0.03
C ARG A 20 12.78 -14.67 -1.06
N THR A 21 13.16 -15.03 -2.29
CA THR A 21 12.22 -15.19 -3.39
C THR A 21 12.19 -16.64 -3.83
N THR A 22 10.99 -17.14 -4.09
CA THR A 22 10.78 -18.50 -4.59
C THR A 22 9.97 -18.49 -5.87
N ASP A 23 10.32 -19.40 -6.77
CA ASP A 23 9.52 -19.67 -7.96
C ASP A 23 8.17 -20.31 -7.58
N MET A 24 7.12 -19.83 -8.26
CA MET A 24 5.76 -20.26 -8.02
C MET A 24 5.45 -21.68 -8.49
N LYS A 25 6.19 -22.25 -9.43
CA LYS A 25 5.88 -23.56 -10.03
C LYS A 25 6.49 -24.70 -9.22
N TYR A 26 7.80 -24.67 -9.03
CA TYR A 26 8.62 -25.72 -8.43
C TYR A 26 9.11 -25.39 -7.01
N ASN A 27 8.82 -24.19 -6.49
CA ASN A 27 9.26 -23.77 -5.15
C ASN A 27 10.79 -23.72 -5.00
N ILE A 28 11.49 -23.41 -6.08
CA ILE A 28 12.94 -23.23 -6.08
C ILE A 28 13.25 -21.83 -5.55
N ILE A 29 14.22 -21.71 -4.64
CA ILE A 29 14.71 -20.42 -4.17
C ILE A 29 15.49 -19.77 -5.32
N THR A 30 15.02 -18.61 -5.78
CA THR A 30 15.66 -17.84 -6.85
C THR A 30 16.52 -16.70 -6.32
N ASP A 31 16.35 -16.33 -5.05
CA ASP A 31 17.11 -15.28 -4.39
C ASP A 31 17.06 -15.42 -2.87
N ALA A 32 18.18 -15.11 -2.22
CA ALA A 32 18.28 -14.96 -0.78
C ALA A 32 19.18 -13.75 -0.50
N TYR A 33 18.67 -12.81 0.31
CA TYR A 33 19.38 -11.58 0.62
C TYR A 33 19.19 -11.19 2.07
N VAL A 34 20.29 -10.94 2.77
CA VAL A 34 20.28 -10.66 4.22
C VAL A 34 20.44 -9.16 4.44
N THR A 35 19.58 -8.58 5.28
CA THR A 35 19.72 -7.21 5.77
C THR A 35 19.80 -7.15 7.30
N PRO A 36 20.32 -6.06 7.87
CA PRO A 36 20.18 -5.80 9.30
C PRO A 36 18.70 -5.76 9.73
N GLY A 37 18.42 -6.11 10.99
CA GLY A 37 17.08 -6.20 11.58
C GLY A 37 16.24 -4.92 11.54
N ASN A 38 16.89 -3.75 11.50
CA ASN A 38 16.23 -2.44 11.45
C ASN A 38 15.77 -2.05 10.04
N VAL A 39 16.16 -2.78 8.99
CA VAL A 39 15.70 -2.51 7.62
C VAL A 39 14.28 -3.03 7.43
N HIS A 40 13.40 -2.22 6.85
CA HIS A 40 12.04 -2.67 6.53
C HIS A 40 12.03 -3.55 5.27
N ASP A 41 11.26 -4.64 5.30
CA ASP A 41 11.25 -5.68 4.27
C ASP A 41 10.91 -5.14 2.86
N SER A 42 10.13 -4.06 2.79
CA SER A 42 9.80 -3.42 1.52
C SER A 42 10.96 -2.68 0.84
N VAL A 43 12.02 -2.35 1.58
CA VAL A 43 13.13 -1.52 1.08
C VAL A 43 13.94 -2.26 0.01
N PRO A 44 14.49 -3.45 0.26
CA PRO A 44 15.33 -4.14 -0.72
C PRO A 44 14.53 -4.76 -1.88
N TYR A 45 13.20 -4.87 -1.76
CA TYR A 45 12.38 -5.73 -2.62
C TYR A 45 12.56 -5.48 -4.12
N LEU A 46 12.43 -4.22 -4.58
CA LEU A 46 12.51 -3.91 -6.01
C LEU A 46 13.91 -4.18 -6.56
N ASP A 47 14.95 -3.85 -5.80
CA ASP A 47 16.33 -4.10 -6.20
C ASP A 47 16.62 -5.60 -6.28
N ARG A 48 16.05 -6.41 -5.36
CA ARG A 48 16.16 -7.87 -5.42
C ARG A 48 15.42 -8.47 -6.60
N LEU A 49 14.26 -7.92 -6.95
CA LEU A 49 13.53 -8.33 -8.14
C LEU A 49 14.35 -8.06 -9.41
N ASP A 50 14.93 -6.87 -9.54
CA ASP A 50 15.78 -6.51 -10.67
C ASP A 50 17.05 -7.36 -10.75
N HIS A 51 17.68 -7.63 -9.60
CA HIS A 51 18.85 -8.51 -9.51
C HIS A 51 18.55 -9.90 -10.08
N GLN A 52 17.41 -10.50 -9.75
CA GLN A 52 17.02 -11.81 -10.26
C GLN A 52 16.80 -11.80 -11.78
N ILE A 53 16.10 -10.77 -12.27
CA ILE A 53 15.85 -10.60 -13.72
C ILE A 53 17.19 -10.47 -14.46
N ALA A 54 18.10 -9.63 -13.97
CA ALA A 54 19.41 -9.42 -14.58
C ALA A 54 20.30 -10.67 -14.51
N ARG A 55 20.30 -11.38 -13.38
CA ARG A 55 21.19 -12.54 -13.16
C ARG A 55 20.81 -13.77 -13.97
N PHE A 56 19.51 -14.03 -14.11
CA PHE A 56 18.98 -15.26 -14.69
C PHE A 56 18.20 -15.04 -16.00
N GLY A 57 17.96 -13.79 -16.41
CA GLY A 57 17.19 -13.48 -17.60
C GLY A 57 15.70 -13.82 -17.49
N PHE A 58 15.16 -13.83 -16.26
CA PHE A 58 13.77 -14.22 -16.05
C PHE A 58 12.79 -13.22 -16.67
N GLN A 59 11.83 -13.73 -17.43
CA GLN A 59 10.65 -12.98 -17.84
C GLN A 59 9.60 -13.08 -16.72
N VAL A 60 9.68 -12.17 -15.76
CA VAL A 60 8.77 -12.18 -14.60
C VAL A 60 7.42 -11.58 -15.00
N GLU A 61 6.41 -12.42 -15.17
CA GLU A 61 5.05 -11.97 -15.53
C GLU A 61 4.24 -11.51 -14.31
N ALA A 62 4.42 -12.16 -13.16
CA ALA A 62 3.61 -11.94 -11.97
C ALA A 62 4.37 -12.19 -10.68
N VAL A 63 3.98 -11.47 -9.62
CA VAL A 63 4.53 -11.62 -8.27
C VAL A 63 3.43 -11.67 -7.22
N ALA A 64 3.65 -12.46 -6.17
CA ALA A 64 2.74 -12.56 -5.03
C ALA A 64 3.47 -12.17 -3.74
N LEU A 65 3.01 -11.12 -3.06
CA LEU A 65 3.71 -10.54 -1.90
C LEU A 65 2.83 -10.47 -0.65
N ASP A 66 3.49 -10.43 0.49
CA ASP A 66 2.88 -10.21 1.80
C ASP A 66 2.34 -8.80 2.00
N SER A 67 1.48 -8.63 3.02
CA SER A 67 0.86 -7.34 3.29
C SER A 67 1.84 -6.25 3.70
N GLY A 68 3.02 -6.62 4.20
CA GLY A 68 4.11 -5.70 4.51
C GLY A 68 4.73 -5.03 3.26
N TYR A 69 4.55 -5.62 2.09
CA TYR A 69 5.05 -5.07 0.81
C TYR A 69 4.05 -4.14 0.12
N LEU A 70 2.86 -3.94 0.69
CA LEU A 70 1.83 -3.06 0.11
C LEU A 70 2.17 -1.58 0.33
N THR A 71 3.20 -1.11 -0.37
CA THR A 71 3.67 0.28 -0.34
C THR A 71 3.47 0.93 -1.71
N THR A 72 3.28 2.25 -1.72
CA THR A 72 3.08 3.00 -2.97
C THR A 72 4.27 2.88 -3.93
N PRO A 73 5.54 2.98 -3.47
CA PRO A 73 6.70 2.78 -4.33
C PRO A 73 6.76 1.39 -4.97
N ILE A 74 6.45 0.31 -4.22
CA ILE A 74 6.42 -1.05 -4.77
C ILE A 74 5.33 -1.19 -5.82
N CYS A 75 4.10 -0.72 -5.53
CA CYS A 75 3.00 -0.79 -6.49
C CYS A 75 3.34 -0.09 -7.81
N LYS A 76 3.97 1.09 -7.74
CA LYS A 76 4.46 1.80 -8.93
C LYS A 76 5.59 1.01 -9.61
N GLY A 77 6.60 0.59 -8.86
CA GLY A 77 7.76 -0.12 -9.42
C GLY A 77 7.38 -1.41 -10.15
N LEU A 78 6.39 -2.16 -9.66
CA LEU A 78 5.84 -3.32 -10.36
C LEU A 78 5.10 -2.92 -11.65
N SER A 79 4.34 -1.83 -11.61
CA SER A 79 3.63 -1.35 -12.80
C SER A 79 4.57 -0.80 -13.87
N ASP A 80 5.64 -0.09 -13.48
CA ASP A 80 6.66 0.43 -14.41
C ASP A 80 7.39 -0.73 -15.12
N ARG A 81 7.53 -1.87 -14.45
CA ARG A 81 8.10 -3.12 -15.00
C ARG A 81 7.07 -3.97 -15.76
N HIS A 82 5.82 -3.53 -15.86
CA HIS A 82 4.72 -4.28 -16.47
C HIS A 82 4.44 -5.64 -15.82
N ILE A 83 4.74 -5.78 -14.52
CA ILE A 83 4.58 -7.03 -13.76
C ILE A 83 3.21 -7.06 -13.07
N PHE A 84 2.50 -8.17 -13.20
CA PHE A 84 1.23 -8.40 -12.51
C PHE A 84 1.45 -8.67 -11.02
N GLY A 85 1.35 -7.63 -10.19
CA GLY A 85 1.48 -7.75 -8.74
C GLY A 85 0.18 -8.14 -8.04
N VAL A 86 0.27 -9.10 -7.12
CA VAL A 86 -0.77 -9.45 -6.14
C VAL A 86 -0.19 -9.33 -4.74
N ILE A 87 -0.66 -8.34 -3.99
CA ILE A 87 -0.15 -8.08 -2.64
C ILE A 87 -1.28 -8.25 -1.62
N ALA A 88 -1.01 -8.96 -0.53
CA ALA A 88 -1.97 -9.10 0.55
C ALA A 88 -2.34 -7.72 1.14
N HIS A 89 -3.57 -7.59 1.66
CA HIS A 89 -4.02 -6.33 2.28
C HIS A 89 -4.39 -6.57 3.74
N ARG A 90 -3.75 -5.86 4.65
CA ARG A 90 -4.17 -5.78 6.06
C ARG A 90 -5.23 -4.69 6.19
N ARG A 91 -6.42 -5.03 6.69
CA ARG A 91 -7.45 -4.01 6.97
C ARG A 91 -7.02 -3.20 8.18
N TYR A 92 -6.87 -1.90 8.00
CA TYR A 92 -6.71 -0.97 9.11
C TYR A 92 -8.10 -0.47 9.50
N HIS A 93 -8.45 -0.60 10.78
CA HIS A 93 -9.70 -0.04 11.30
C HIS A 93 -9.49 1.45 11.56
N PRO A 94 -10.33 2.34 11.00
CA PRO A 94 -10.26 3.75 11.31
C PRO A 94 -10.51 3.99 12.80
N ALA A 95 -10.06 5.15 13.30
CA ALA A 95 -10.41 5.61 14.64
C ALA A 95 -11.94 5.55 14.83
N ARG A 96 -12.38 4.92 15.93
CA ARG A 96 -13.81 4.71 16.23
C ARG A 96 -14.56 6.06 16.20
N GLY A 97 -15.69 6.08 15.51
CA GLY A 97 -16.61 7.23 15.44
C GLY A 97 -16.41 8.18 14.25
N LEU A 98 -15.32 8.10 13.49
CA LEU A 98 -15.13 8.93 12.29
C LEU A 98 -15.45 8.18 10.99
N PHE A 99 -15.92 8.92 9.98
CA PHE A 99 -16.14 8.36 8.67
C PHE A 99 -14.82 7.87 8.07
N PRO A 100 -14.80 6.62 7.60
CA PRO A 100 -13.62 6.06 6.97
C PRO A 100 -13.38 6.70 5.60
N LYS A 101 -12.12 6.69 5.13
CA LYS A 101 -11.72 7.30 3.85
C LYS A 101 -12.54 6.77 2.67
N TRP A 102 -12.92 5.49 2.66
CA TRP A 102 -13.69 4.89 1.56
C TRP A 102 -15.14 5.41 1.44
N LYS A 103 -15.66 6.12 2.45
CA LYS A 103 -16.94 6.83 2.32
C LYS A 103 -16.82 8.15 1.54
N PHE A 104 -15.60 8.60 1.25
CA PHE A 104 -15.34 9.76 0.42
C PHE A 104 -14.95 9.26 -0.97
N GLN A 105 -15.80 9.54 -1.95
CA GLN A 105 -15.61 9.11 -3.32
C GLN A 105 -14.61 10.05 -4.00
N TYR A 106 -13.62 9.48 -4.67
CA TYR A 106 -12.71 10.26 -5.50
C TYR A 106 -13.29 10.37 -6.91
N ASP A 107 -13.40 11.60 -7.40
CA ASP A 107 -13.72 11.92 -8.77
C ASP A 107 -12.42 12.28 -9.49
N SER A 108 -11.99 11.38 -10.38
CA SER A 108 -10.76 11.52 -11.15
C SER A 108 -10.87 12.53 -12.29
N GLU A 109 -12.08 12.80 -12.81
CA GLU A 109 -12.26 13.73 -13.93
C GLU A 109 -12.04 15.18 -13.47
N GLN A 110 -12.45 15.47 -12.24
CA GLN A 110 -12.45 16.83 -11.70
C GLN A 110 -11.45 17.02 -10.56
N ASP A 111 -10.57 16.03 -10.34
CA ASP A 111 -9.56 15.94 -9.26
C ASP A 111 -10.12 16.44 -7.91
N ARG A 112 -11.22 15.81 -7.47
CA ARG A 112 -11.91 16.19 -6.23
C ARG A 112 -12.42 14.99 -5.45
N TYR A 113 -12.69 15.21 -4.18
CA TYR A 113 -13.37 14.23 -3.33
C TYR A 113 -14.81 14.66 -3.04
N ILE A 114 -15.73 13.71 -3.01
CA ILE A 114 -17.13 13.93 -2.64
C ILE A 114 -17.38 13.27 -1.29
N CYS A 115 -17.88 14.04 -0.33
CA CYS A 115 -18.17 13.55 1.01
C CYS A 115 -19.55 12.85 1.09
N PRO A 116 -19.85 12.14 2.18
CA PRO A 116 -21.16 11.49 2.38
C PRO A 116 -22.36 12.45 2.32
N ASN A 117 -22.16 13.74 2.62
CA ASN A 117 -23.17 14.79 2.50
C ASN A 117 -23.18 15.45 1.11
N LYS A 118 -22.57 14.82 0.10
CA LYS A 118 -22.45 15.30 -1.30
C LYS A 118 -21.71 16.63 -1.46
N GLN A 119 -20.96 17.08 -0.45
CA GLN A 119 -20.11 18.28 -0.54
C GLN A 119 -18.75 17.92 -1.12
N THR A 120 -18.19 18.87 -1.87
CA THR A 120 -16.90 18.71 -2.54
C THR A 120 -15.74 19.07 -1.61
N LEU A 121 -14.66 18.29 -1.68
CA LEU A 121 -13.34 18.62 -1.16
C LEU A 121 -12.41 18.86 -2.35
N THR A 122 -11.91 20.08 -2.47
CA THR A 122 -11.06 20.50 -3.59
C THR A 122 -9.58 20.31 -3.26
N TYR A 123 -8.79 20.11 -4.31
CA TYR A 123 -7.34 20.08 -4.20
C TYR A 123 -6.81 21.38 -3.59
N SER A 124 -5.87 21.26 -2.64
CA SER A 124 -5.23 22.39 -1.99
C SER A 124 -3.74 22.46 -2.31
N THR A 125 -2.98 21.43 -1.96
CA THR A 125 -1.51 21.42 -2.11
C THR A 125 -0.98 19.99 -2.24
N THR A 126 0.20 19.84 -2.84
CA THR A 126 0.97 18.58 -2.84
C THR A 126 2.21 18.76 -1.98
N ASP A 127 2.50 17.80 -1.09
CA ASP A 127 3.74 17.81 -0.32
C ASP A 127 4.94 17.29 -1.14
N ARG A 128 6.16 17.46 -0.61
CA ARG A 128 7.39 16.96 -1.24
C ARG A 128 7.44 15.42 -1.35
N LYS A 129 6.62 14.71 -0.57
CA LYS A 129 6.51 13.24 -0.59
C LYS A 129 5.48 12.75 -1.60
N GLY A 130 4.81 13.64 -2.35
CA GLY A 130 3.83 13.29 -3.36
C GLY A 130 2.41 13.06 -2.84
N TYR A 131 2.08 13.51 -1.63
CA TYR A 131 0.71 13.50 -1.12
C TYR A 131 -0.04 14.78 -1.49
N ARG A 132 -1.11 14.63 -2.26
CA ARG A 132 -2.10 15.66 -2.53
C ARG A 132 -3.05 15.78 -1.34
N SER A 133 -3.31 16.99 -0.90
CA SER A 133 -4.26 17.30 0.17
C SER A 133 -5.52 17.94 -0.41
N TYR A 134 -6.69 17.41 -0.04
CA TYR A 134 -8.00 17.89 -0.43
C TYR A 134 -8.74 18.40 0.80
N LYS A 135 -9.31 19.59 0.71
CA LYS A 135 -9.91 20.28 1.86
C LYS A 135 -11.39 20.57 1.61
N SER A 136 -12.22 20.41 2.64
CA SER A 136 -13.61 20.87 2.61
C SER A 136 -13.71 22.38 2.88
N ASN A 137 -14.81 22.99 2.46
CA ASN A 137 -15.13 24.37 2.85
C ASN A 137 -15.59 24.40 4.33
N PRO A 138 -14.88 25.11 5.23
CA PRO A 138 -15.26 25.25 6.64
C PRO A 138 -16.66 25.83 6.86
N GLU A 139 -17.06 26.83 6.07
CA GLU A 139 -18.34 27.57 6.24
C GLU A 139 -19.54 26.66 5.98
N ILE A 140 -19.43 25.81 4.95
CA ILE A 140 -20.45 24.80 4.64
C ILE A 140 -20.42 23.69 5.69
N CYS A 141 -19.24 23.35 6.22
CA CYS A 141 -19.11 22.27 7.18
C CYS A 141 -19.57 22.64 8.59
N SER A 142 -19.48 23.92 8.99
CA SER A 142 -19.92 24.37 10.31
C SER A 142 -21.41 24.16 10.58
N SER A 143 -22.24 24.20 9.54
CA SER A 143 -23.69 23.92 9.62
C SER A 143 -24.05 22.48 9.24
N CYS A 144 -23.06 21.61 9.02
CA CYS A 144 -23.29 20.26 8.54
C CYS A 144 -23.73 19.32 9.69
N PRO A 145 -24.87 18.61 9.56
CA PRO A 145 -25.36 17.70 10.60
C PRO A 145 -24.46 16.47 10.80
N LEU A 146 -23.59 16.18 9.82
CA LEU A 146 -22.67 15.04 9.86
C LEU A 146 -21.26 15.44 10.33
N LEU A 147 -21.06 16.66 10.82
CA LEU A 147 -19.74 17.21 11.16
C LEU A 147 -18.99 16.36 12.20
N GLU A 148 -19.67 15.96 13.28
CA GLU A 148 -19.09 15.16 14.38
C GLU A 148 -18.50 13.83 13.89
N ASN A 149 -19.20 13.20 12.93
CA ASN A 149 -18.75 11.96 12.29
C ASN A 149 -17.74 12.22 11.16
N CYS A 150 -17.60 13.45 10.67
CA CYS A 150 -16.74 13.79 9.54
C CYS A 150 -15.32 14.16 9.97
N THR A 151 -15.18 15.08 10.92
CA THR A 151 -13.87 15.63 11.36
C THR A 151 -13.92 16.07 12.82
N LYS A 152 -12.80 15.94 13.53
CA LYS A 152 -12.60 16.52 14.87
C LYS A 152 -11.84 17.85 14.82
N SER A 153 -11.69 18.42 13.63
CA SER A 153 -10.97 19.69 13.44
C SER A 153 -11.74 20.84 14.08
N LYS A 154 -11.04 21.67 14.86
CA LYS A 154 -11.59 22.90 15.46
C LYS A 154 -12.09 23.90 14.42
N ASN A 155 -11.50 23.87 13.22
CA ASN A 155 -11.86 24.77 12.12
C ASN A 155 -12.97 24.17 11.23
N HIS A 156 -13.63 23.09 11.67
CA HIS A 156 -14.67 22.37 10.92
C HIS A 156 -14.25 21.93 9.51
N GLN A 157 -12.94 21.83 9.25
CA GLN A 157 -12.39 21.45 7.96
C GLN A 157 -12.00 19.96 7.95
N LYS A 158 -12.49 19.22 6.96
CA LYS A 158 -12.03 17.87 6.64
C LYS A 158 -10.86 17.97 5.67
N VAL A 159 -9.79 17.25 5.97
CA VAL A 159 -8.64 17.08 5.08
C VAL A 159 -8.52 15.60 4.70
N ILE A 160 -8.39 15.31 3.40
CA ILE A 160 -8.11 13.99 2.87
C ILE A 160 -6.79 14.06 2.11
N THR A 161 -5.92 13.08 2.34
CA THR A 161 -4.67 12.96 1.58
C THR A 161 -4.74 11.77 0.62
N ARG A 162 -4.26 11.97 -0.61
CA ARG A 162 -4.12 10.94 -1.65
C ARG A 162 -2.72 11.05 -2.23
N HIS A 163 -1.98 9.94 -2.31
CA HIS A 163 -0.68 9.96 -2.98
C HIS A 163 -0.88 10.08 -4.49
N VAL A 164 0.02 10.75 -5.20
CA VAL A 164 0.04 10.84 -6.69
C VAL A 164 0.09 9.49 -7.41
N TRP A 165 0.36 8.41 -6.68
CA TRP A 165 0.54 7.05 -7.18
C TRP A 165 -0.47 6.09 -6.52
N GLU A 166 -1.52 6.62 -5.87
CA GLU A 166 -2.57 5.80 -5.25
C GLU A 166 -3.26 4.90 -6.28
N ASP A 167 -3.37 5.33 -7.54
CA ASP A 167 -3.96 4.57 -8.63
C ASP A 167 -3.26 3.22 -8.85
N TYR A 168 -1.93 3.17 -8.69
CA TYR A 168 -1.17 1.92 -8.77
C TYR A 168 -1.51 0.98 -7.62
N LYS A 169 -1.73 1.51 -6.42
CA LYS A 169 -2.18 0.72 -5.26
C LYS A 169 -3.60 0.19 -5.46
N GLU A 170 -4.48 1.00 -6.04
CA GLU A 170 -5.84 0.58 -6.43
C GLU A 170 -5.81 -0.49 -7.54
N LYS A 171 -4.89 -0.38 -8.52
CA LYS A 171 -4.65 -1.43 -9.53
C LYS A 171 -4.24 -2.75 -8.89
N ILE A 172 -3.27 -2.76 -7.98
CA ILE A 172 -2.86 -3.98 -7.25
C ILE A 172 -4.02 -4.57 -6.43
N ARG A 173 -4.86 -3.73 -5.81
CA ARG A 173 -6.07 -4.19 -5.12
C ARG A 173 -7.05 -4.86 -6.07
N ARG A 174 -7.27 -4.29 -7.27
CA ARG A 174 -8.11 -4.89 -8.32
C ARG A 174 -7.52 -6.21 -8.82
N ASN A 175 -6.21 -6.26 -9.06
CA ASN A 175 -5.49 -7.47 -9.47
C ASN A 175 -5.74 -8.61 -8.48
N ARG A 176 -5.65 -8.35 -7.17
CA ARG A 176 -5.93 -9.36 -6.14
C ARG A 176 -7.36 -9.93 -6.21
N LEU A 177 -8.35 -9.11 -6.60
CA LEU A 177 -9.75 -9.52 -6.68
C LEU A 177 -10.08 -10.28 -7.97
N SER A 178 -9.23 -10.20 -9.00
CA SER A 178 -9.40 -10.92 -10.26
C SER A 178 -9.25 -12.43 -10.08
N VAL A 179 -9.74 -13.21 -11.06
CA VAL A 179 -9.62 -14.67 -11.05
C VAL A 179 -8.15 -15.09 -10.99
N SER A 180 -7.30 -14.53 -11.87
CA SER A 180 -5.86 -14.80 -11.90
C SER A 180 -5.18 -14.43 -10.58
N GLY A 181 -5.55 -13.29 -9.98
CA GLY A 181 -4.98 -12.86 -8.71
C GLY A 181 -5.36 -13.73 -7.53
N LYS A 182 -6.61 -14.20 -7.46
CA LYS A 182 -7.06 -15.17 -6.44
C LYS A 182 -6.31 -16.50 -6.55
N THR A 183 -6.11 -17.01 -7.77
CA THR A 183 -5.34 -18.23 -8.01
C THR A 183 -3.89 -18.07 -7.57
N LEU A 184 -3.24 -16.97 -7.95
CA LEU A 184 -1.86 -16.67 -7.56
C LEU A 184 -1.72 -16.54 -6.04
N TYR A 185 -2.67 -15.84 -5.40
CA TYR A 185 -2.70 -15.66 -3.95
C TYR A 185 -2.88 -16.97 -3.18
N LYS A 186 -3.74 -17.88 -3.67
CA LYS A 186 -3.97 -19.18 -3.03
C LYS A 186 -2.69 -20.01 -3.00
N LYS A 187 -2.00 -20.10 -4.14
CA LYS A 187 -0.75 -20.86 -4.26
C LYS A 187 0.35 -20.31 -3.35
N ARG A 188 0.38 -18.98 -3.08
CA ARG A 188 1.34 -18.35 -2.15
C ARG A 188 1.20 -18.89 -0.73
N LYS A 189 -0.06 -18.98 -0.26
CA LYS A 189 -0.39 -19.45 1.11
C LYS A 189 0.11 -20.87 1.34
N GLU A 190 0.01 -21.73 0.33
CA GLU A 190 0.44 -23.13 0.40
C GLU A 190 1.98 -23.30 0.47
N LYS A 191 2.76 -22.30 0.05
CA LYS A 191 4.22 -22.42 -0.12
C LYS A 191 5.05 -21.68 0.92
N ILE A 192 4.56 -20.54 1.45
CA ILE A 192 5.33 -19.65 2.33
C ILE A 192 4.97 -19.85 3.82
N GLU A 193 3.76 -20.30 4.15
CA GLU A 193 3.24 -20.39 5.54
C GLU A 193 3.21 -21.83 6.08
N ARG A 194 4.21 -22.65 5.72
CA ARG A 194 4.30 -24.05 6.16
C ARG A 194 4.82 -24.20 7.59
#